data_AF-N6TSD1-F1
#
_entry.id   AF-N6TSD1-F1
#
_cell.length_a   1.000
_cell.length_b   1.000
_cell.length_c   1.000
_cell.angle_alpha   90.00
_cell.angle_beta   90.00
_cell.angle_gamma   90.00
#
_symmetry.space_group_name_H-M   'P 1'
#
loop_
_entity.id
_entity.type
_entity.pdbx_description
1 polymer ?
#
loop_
_entity_poly.entity_id
_entity_poly.type
_entity_poly.pdbx_seq_one_letter_code
_entity_poly.pdbx_strand_id
1 'polypeptide(L)' 'MFQSGGNHLGDSGGPLTVNGKLVGLVSFGRTLKPNMKTSVFTKVGNFLEFVEDSVPKEYMEE' A
#
# COMPACT_ATOMS: atom_id res chain seq x y z
N MET A 1 2.90 -7.42 24.75
CA MET A 1 2.32 -6.34 23.92
C MET A 1 1.58 -7.01 22.77
N PHE A 2 0.25 -6.94 22.75
CA PHE A 2 -0.57 -7.55 21.70
C PHE A 2 -0.59 -6.61 20.50
N GLN A 3 0.23 -6.89 19.47
CA GLN A 3 0.22 -6.12 18.23
C GLN A 3 -0.92 -6.68 17.36
N SER A 4 -2.13 -6.16 17.58
CA SER A 4 -3.31 -6.44 16.75
C SER A 4 -3.03 -6.00 15.31
N GLY A 5 -2.89 -6.98 14.41
CA GLY A 5 -2.51 -6.80 13.00
C GLY A 5 -3.26 -5.69 12.27
N GLY A 6 -2.54 -4.63 11.96
CA GLY A 6 -2.98 -3.47 11.19
C GLY A 6 -1.78 -2.60 10.87
N ASN A 7 -1.94 -1.64 9.97
CA ASN A 7 -0.87 -0.71 9.60
C ASN A 7 -0.55 0.21 10.80
N HIS A 8 0.75 0.44 11.05
CA HIS A 8 1.27 1.32 12.08
C HIS A 8 1.78 2.64 11.48
N LEU A 9 2.09 3.60 12.36
CA LEU A 9 2.83 4.79 11.97
C LEU A 9 4.19 4.36 11.42
N GLY A 10 4.51 4.77 10.19
CA GLY A 10 5.73 4.38 9.50
C GLY A 10 5.54 3.32 8.41
N ASP A 11 4.40 2.64 8.36
CA ASP A 11 4.11 1.66 7.29
C ASP A 11 3.67 2.35 5.98
N SER A 12 3.46 3.67 5.97
CA SER A 12 3.05 4.43 4.78
C SER A 12 3.99 4.19 3.60
N GLY A 13 3.41 3.86 2.44
CA GLY A 13 4.16 3.44 1.25
C GLY A 13 4.47 1.94 1.19
N GLY A 14 4.25 1.20 2.28
CA GLY A 14 4.45 -0.25 2.32
C GLY A 14 3.48 -1.03 1.40
N PRO A 15 3.87 -2.22 0.92
CA PRO A 15 3.11 -2.95 -0.09
C PRO A 15 1.93 -3.75 0.51
N LEU A 16 0.80 -3.74 -0.20
CA LEU A 16 -0.25 -4.74 -0.09
C LEU A 16 -0.20 -5.64 -1.33
N THR A 17 0.10 -6.92 -1.13
CA THR A 17 0.18 -7.91 -2.20
C THR A 17 -0.95 -8.94 -2.12
N VAL A 18 -1.44 -9.38 -3.27
CA VAL A 18 -2.41 -10.48 -3.42
C VAL A 18 -1.90 -11.41 -4.51
N ASN A 19 -1.70 -12.69 -4.18
CA ASN A 19 -1.15 -13.70 -5.10
C ASN A 19 0.15 -13.23 -5.78
N GLY A 20 1.05 -12.61 -5.00
CA GLY A 20 2.33 -12.08 -5.48
C GLY A 20 2.26 -10.78 -6.29
N LYS A 21 1.06 -10.23 -6.53
CA LYS A 21 0.89 -8.97 -7.26
C LYS A 21 0.70 -7.80 -6.30
N LEU A 22 1.39 -6.69 -6.54
CA LEU A 22 1.20 -5.44 -5.81
C LEU A 22 -0.15 -4.81 -6.21
N VAL A 23 -1.08 -4.69 -5.27
CA VAL A 23 -2.43 -4.14 -5.52
C VAL A 23 -2.69 -2.85 -4.76
N GLY A 24 -1.92 -2.57 -3.71
CA GLY A 24 -2.07 -1.36 -2.94
C GLY A 24 -0.78 -0.92 -2.25
N LEU A 25 -0.74 0.37 -1.89
CA LEU A 25 0.26 0.94 -1.00
C LEU A 25 -0.43 1.45 0.26
N VAL A 26 0.14 1.21 1.44
CA VAL A 26 -0.40 1.73 2.70
C VAL A 26 -0.49 3.25 2.62
N SER A 27 -1.70 3.80 2.81
CA SER A 27 -1.94 5.24 2.80
C SER A 27 -2.11 5.74 4.23
N PHE A 28 -3.25 5.44 4.83
CA PHE A 28 -3.56 5.80 6.22
C PHE A 28 -4.46 4.75 6.86
N GLY A 29 -4.59 4.81 8.19
CA GLY A 29 -5.57 4.05 8.94
C GLY A 29 -6.42 4.98 9.78
N ARG A 30 -7.65 4.56 10.08
CA ARG A 30 -8.51 5.27 11.03
C ARG A 30 -9.15 4.28 11.99
N THR A 31 -9.07 4.60 13.28
CA THR A 31 -9.86 3.91 14.29
C THR A 31 -11.18 4.64 14.42
N LEU A 32 -12.27 3.97 14.07
CA LEU A 32 -13.63 4.53 14.19
C LEU A 32 -14.26 4.17 15.54
N LYS A 33 -13.94 3.00 16.08
CA LYS A 33 -14.30 2.49 17.42
C LYS A 33 -13.15 1.63 17.94
N PRO A 34 -13.02 1.35 19.25
CA PRO A 34 -11.90 0.58 19.80
C PRO A 34 -11.63 -0.77 19.11
N ASN A 35 -12.68 -1.41 18.57
CA ASN A 35 -12.64 -2.67 17.85
C ASN A 35 -12.88 -2.53 16.33
N MET A 36 -12.93 -1.31 15.80
CA MET A 36 -13.18 -1.04 14.38
C MET A 36 -12.06 -0.17 13.82
N LYS A 37 -11.04 -0.83 13.29
CA LYS A 37 -9.89 -0.22 12.61
C LYS A 37 -10.06 -0.40 11.11
N THR A 38 -9.93 0.68 10.36
CA THR A 38 -9.90 0.64 8.91
C THR A 38 -8.50 0.96 8.42
N SER A 39 -8.07 0.25 7.39
CA SER A 39 -6.83 0.50 6.66
C SER A 39 -7.20 0.91 5.24
N VAL A 40 -6.66 2.05 4.80
CA VAL A 40 -6.88 2.61 3.47
C VAL A 40 -5.59 2.48 2.68
N PHE A 41 -5.71 2.03 1.44
CA PHE A 41 -4.59 1.79 0.54
C PHE A 41 -4.79 2.59 -0.75
N THR A 42 -3.69 3.11 -1.30
CA THR A 42 -3.67 3.65 -2.66
C THR A 42 -3.81 2.48 -3.63
N LYS A 43 -4.83 2.50 -4.49
CA LYS A 43 -5.06 1.42 -5.47
C LYS A 43 -4.06 1.55 -6.62
N VAL A 44 -3.06 0.66 -6.65
CA VAL A 44 -1.94 0.71 -7.61
C VAL A 44 -2.41 0.65 -9.07
N GLY A 45 -3.45 -0.15 -9.34
CA GLY A 45 -4.01 -0.27 -10.70
C GLY A 45 -4.48 1.05 -11.33
N ASN A 46 -4.78 2.08 -10.54
CA ASN A 46 -5.20 3.38 -11.06
C ASN A 46 -4.02 4.26 -11.53
N PHE A 47 -2.77 3.85 -11.27
CA PHE A 47 -1.57 4.66 -11.48
C PHE A 47 -0.50 3.95 -12.32
N LEU A 48 -0.84 2.84 -12.99
CA LEU A 48 0.14 2.06 -13.75
C LEU A 48 0.81 2.89 -14.85
N GLU A 49 0.04 3.67 -15.61
CA GLU A 49 0.56 4.56 -16.65
C GLU A 49 1.53 5.61 -16.08
N PHE A 50 1.15 6.26 -14.98
CA PHE A 50 2.04 7.21 -14.30
C PHE A 50 3.35 6.55 -13.84
N VAL A 51 3.28 5.33 -13.31
CA VAL A 51 4.47 4.59 -12.86
C VAL A 51 5.36 4.25 -14.06
N GLU A 52 4.78 3.77 -15.16
CA GLU A 52 5.51 3.43 -16.38
C GLU A 52 6.23 4.65 -16.98
N ASP A 53 5.56 5.81 -17.00
CA ASP A 53 6.15 7.06 -17.51
C ASP A 53 7.20 7.66 -16.58
N SER A 54 7.09 7.42 -15.27
CA SER A 54 7.93 8.08 -14.25
C SER A 54 9.17 7.28 -13.86
N VAL A 55 9.13 5.96 -13.99
CA VAL A 55 10.25 5.09 -13.63
C VAL A 55 11.28 5.12 -14.77
N PRO A 56 12.54 5.51 -14.52
CA PRO A 56 13.56 5.53 -15.55
C PRO A 56 13.75 4.14 -16.16
N LYS A 57 13.95 4.11 -17.48
CA LYS A 57 14.02 2.86 -18.25
C LYS A 57 15.12 1.91 -17.78
N GLU A 58 16.18 2.43 -17.16
CA GLU A 58 17.26 1.63 -16.55
C GLU A 58 16.80 0.74 -15.38
N TYR A 59 15.63 0.99 -14.78
CA TYR A 59 15.03 0.19 -13.71
C TYR A 59 13.94 -0.78 -14.21
N MET A 60 13.59 -0.72 -15.49
CA MET A 60 12.69 -1.70 -16.12
C MET A 60 13.56 -2.82 -16.69
N GLU A 61 13.26 -4.08 -16.36
CA GLU A 61 13.89 -5.22 -17.06
C GLU A 61 13.41 -5.22 -18.53
N GLU A 62 14.31 -5.50 -19.49
CA GLU A 62 13.97 -5.64 -20.92
C GLU A 62 12.98 -6.78 -21.20
#